data_AF-A0A962H8N9-F1
#
_entry.id   AF-A0A962H8N9-F1
#
_cell.length_a   1.000
_cell.length_b   1.000
_cell.length_c   1.000
_cell.angle_alpha   90.00
_cell.angle_beta   90.00
_cell.angle_gamma   90.00
#
_symmetry.space_group_name_H-M   'P 1'
#
loop_
_entity.id
_entity.type
_entity.pdbx_description
1 polymer ?
#
loop_
_entity_poly.entity_id
_entity_poly.type
_entity_poly.pdbx_seq_one_letter_code
_entity_poly.pdbx_strand_id
1 'polypeptide(L)' 'AQAAAQAYGPQASHHSSIESLIDTLRADWRPGTTALVKGSRSARMERVVAGLSGNNGGHH' A
#
# COMPACT_ATOMS: atom_id res chain seq x y z
N ALA A 1 6.61 12.85 -2.31
CA ALA A 1 5.83 11.74 -2.92
C ALA A 1 4.64 12.25 -3.75
N GLN A 2 3.95 13.34 -3.37
CA GLN A 2 2.92 13.95 -4.22
C GLN A 2 3.41 14.33 -5.63
N ALA A 3 4.56 15.00 -5.76
CA ALA A 3 5.15 15.31 -7.07
C ALA A 3 5.48 14.05 -7.91
N ALA A 4 5.84 12.94 -7.26
CA ALA A 4 6.08 11.67 -7.96
C ALA A 4 4.77 11.05 -8.48
N ALA A 5 3.68 11.13 -7.72
CA ALA A 5 2.36 10.71 -8.19
C ALA A 5 1.89 11.56 -9.39
N GLN A 6 2.08 12.89 -9.31
CA GLN A 6 1.76 13.79 -10.44
C GLN A 6 2.57 13.44 -11.69
N ALA A 7 3.86 13.11 -11.55
CA ALA A 7 4.72 12.72 -12.67
C ALA A 7 4.36 11.34 -13.26
N TYR A 8 3.83 10.41 -12.45
CA TYR A 8 3.37 9.10 -12.94
C TYR A 8 2.10 9.21 -13.78
N GLY A 9 1.19 10.12 -13.40
CA GLY A 9 0.00 10.45 -14.18
C GLY A 9 -1.32 10.18 -13.46
N PRO A 10 -2.46 10.28 -14.17
CA PRO A 10 -3.80 10.40 -13.57
C PRO A 10 -4.24 9.23 -12.67
N GLN A 11 -3.62 8.06 -12.81
CA GLN A 11 -3.97 6.86 -12.04
C GLN A 11 -3.16 6.74 -10.74
N ALA A 12 -2.14 7.58 -10.52
CA ALA A 12 -1.38 7.55 -9.28
C ALA A 12 -2.08 8.33 -8.17
N SER A 13 -2.01 7.76 -6.97
CA SER A 13 -2.51 8.39 -5.74
C SER A 13 -1.38 8.55 -4.73
N HIS A 14 -1.37 9.67 -4.02
CA HIS A 14 -0.48 9.91 -2.89
C HIS A 14 -1.24 9.75 -1.58
N HIS A 15 -0.69 8.98 -0.65
CA HIS A 15 -1.25 8.77 0.68
C HIS A 15 -0.35 9.40 1.74
N SER A 16 -0.93 10.10 2.71
CA SER A 16 -0.20 10.73 3.82
C SER A 16 0.27 9.73 4.89
N SER A 17 -0.27 8.51 4.89
CA SER A 17 0.08 7.44 5.81
C SER A 17 0.02 6.06 5.14
N ILE A 18 0.66 5.07 5.78
CA ILE A 18 0.62 3.68 5.30
C ILE A 18 -0.77 3.07 5.51
N GLU A 19 -1.44 3.47 6.58
CA GLU A 19 -2.77 3.03 6.94
C GLU A 19 -3.78 3.45 5.85
N SER A 20 -3.74 4.71 5.41
CA SER A 20 -4.58 5.19 4.30
C SER A 20 -4.30 4.47 2.98
N LEU A 21 -3.04 4.14 2.71
CA LEU A 21 -2.67 3.34 1.54
C LEU A 21 -3.26 1.92 1.64
N ILE A 22 -3.13 1.25 2.78
CA ILE A 22 -3.65 -0.10 2.99
C ILE A 22 -5.17 -0.14 2.83
N ASP A 23 -5.89 0.81 3.43
CA ASP A 23 -7.35 0.87 3.33
C ASP A 23 -7.81 1.03 1.87
N THR A 24 -7.12 1.88 1.12
CA THR A 24 -7.38 2.07 -0.32
C THR A 24 -7.10 0.78 -1.10
N LEU A 25 -5.94 0.16 -0.88
CA LEU A 25 -5.57 -1.07 -1.59
C LEU A 25 -6.52 -2.22 -1.27
N ARG A 26 -7.02 -2.34 -0.03
CA ARG A 26 -7.98 -3.37 0.36
C ARG A 26 -9.31 -3.26 -0.37
N ALA A 27 -9.79 -2.05 -0.65
CA ALA A 27 -11.02 -1.84 -1.41
C ALA A 27 -10.94 -2.40 -2.84
N ASP A 28 -9.74 -2.37 -3.44
CA ASP A 28 -9.49 -2.85 -4.80
C ASP A 28 -8.85 -4.26 -4.85
N TRP A 29 -8.56 -4.86 -3.70
CA TRP A 29 -7.88 -6.15 -3.60
C TRP A 29 -8.86 -7.30 -3.92
N ARG A 30 -8.68 -7.92 -5.08
CA ARG A 30 -9.55 -8.98 -5.61
C ARG A 30 -8.72 -10.18 -6.11
N PRO A 31 -9.30 -11.38 -6.20
CA PRO A 31 -8.60 -12.54 -6.78
C PRO A 31 -8.04 -12.20 -8.16
N GLY A 32 -6.76 -12.52 -8.39
CA GLY A 32 -6.04 -12.20 -9.64
C GLY A 32 -5.29 -10.87 -9.63
N THR A 33 -5.50 -9.99 -8.65
CA THR A 33 -4.69 -8.76 -8.50
C THR A 33 -3.25 -9.13 -8.12
N THR A 34 -2.29 -8.60 -8.88
CA THR A 34 -0.85 -8.70 -8.57
C THR A 34 -0.31 -7.30 -8.25
N ALA A 35 0.41 -7.15 -7.15
CA ALA A 35 1.02 -5.88 -6.77
C ALA A 35 2.50 -6.04 -6.41
N LEU A 36 3.27 -4.99 -6.71
CA LEU A 36 4.66 -4.84 -6.30
C LEU A 36 4.75 -3.77 -5.22
N VAL A 37 5.22 -4.15 -4.03
CA VAL A 37 5.49 -3.21 -2.94
C VAL A 37 6.99 -2.92 -2.90
N LYS A 38 7.37 -1.64 -3.02
CA LYS A 38 8.77 -1.20 -3.02
C LYS A 38 8.97 0.02 -2.13
N GLY A 39 10.04 0.01 -1.32
CA GLY A 39 10.51 1.16 -0.57
C GLY A 39 11.94 0.95 -0.06
N SER A 40 12.50 1.97 0.59
CA SER A 40 13.70 1.85 1.41
C SER A 40 13.36 1.19 2.75
N ARG A 41 14.38 0.73 3.49
CA ARG A 41 14.17 0.20 4.86
C ARG A 41 13.55 1.24 5.79
N SER A 42 13.91 2.52 5.66
CA SER A 42 13.34 3.61 6.47
C SER A 42 11.86 3.87 6.17
N ALA A 43 11.38 3.52 4.97
CA ALA A 43 9.97 3.68 4.59
C ALA A 43 9.06 2.63 5.24
N ARG A 44 9.62 1.49 5.69
CA ARG A 44 8.89 0.41 6.38
C ARG A 44 7.71 -0.17 5.57
N MET A 45 7.93 -0.39 4.27
CA MET A 45 6.90 -0.86 3.33
C MET A 45 6.48 -2.32 3.54
N GLU A 46 7.22 -3.09 4.33
CA GLU A 46 6.83 -4.41 4.81
C GLU A 46 5.48 -4.40 5.55
N ARG A 47 5.11 -3.25 6.15
CA ARG A 47 3.79 -3.05 6.77
C ARG A 47 2.63 -3.13 5.78
N VAL A 48 2.82 -2.68 4.54
CA VAL A 48 1.80 -2.76 3.49
C VAL A 48 1.54 -4.23 3.12
N VAL A 49 2.62 -5.02 2.96
CA VAL A 49 2.53 -6.46 2.69
C VAL A 49 1.79 -7.17 3.82
N ALA A 50 2.17 -6.92 5.08
CA ALA A 50 1.50 -7.50 6.24
C ALA A 50 -0.01 -7.15 6.27
N GLY A 51 -0.36 -5.90 5.96
CA GLY A 51 -1.75 -5.43 5.94
C GLY A 51 -2.62 -6.06 4.84
N LEU A 52 -2.04 -6.45 3.71
CA LEU A 52 -2.76 -7.09 2.58
C LEU A 52 -2.80 -8.61 2.67
N SER A 53 -1.78 -9.25 3.22
CA SER A 53 -1.69 -10.71 3.33
C SER A 53 -2.54 -11.30 4.47
N GLY A 54 -3.31 -10.50 5.20
CA GLY A 54 -4.12 -10.96 6.33
C GLY A 54 -3.30 -11.44 7.54
N ASN A 55 -1.98 -11.23 7.56
CA ASN A 55 -1.10 -11.61 8.67
C ASN A 55 -1.15 -10.56 9.79
N ASN A 56 -2.36 -10.15 10.18
CA ASN A 56 -2.57 -9.57 11.48
C ASN A 56 -2.39 -10.72 12.46
N GLY A 57 -1.30 -10.70 13.25
CA GLY A 57 -1.26 -11.45 14.50
C GLY A 57 -2.58 -11.18 15.22
N GLY A 58 -3.45 -12.20 15.21
CA GLY A 58 -4.81 -12.08 15.68
C GLY A 58 -4.79 -11.53 17.08
N HIS A 59 -5.61 -10.49 17.29
CA HIS A 59 -6.08 -10.15 18.61
C HIS A 59 -6.79 -11.39 19.17
N HIS A 60 -6.24 -11.94 20.25
CA HIS A 60 -6.96 -12.73 21.26
C HIS A 60 -7.14 -11.81 22.46
#